data_AF-A0A7J8EJR1-F1
#
_entry.id   AF-A0A7J8EJR1-F1
#
_cell.length_a   1.000
_cell.length_b   1.000
_cell.length_c   1.000
_cell.angle_alpha   90.00
_cell.angle_beta   90.00
_cell.angle_gamma   90.00
#
_symmetry.space_group_name_H-M   'P 1'
#
loop_
_entity.id
_entity.type
_entity.pdbx_description
1 polymer ?
#
loop_
_entity_poly.entity_id
_entity_poly.type
_entity_poly.pdbx_seq_one_letter_code
_entity_poly.pdbx_strand_id
1 'polypeptide(L)'
;MTLSNWRYLLPFLGEVLTYKWYIPERSGPGPNDSACVSWIYYSAVDPIKDMYSGLVGPLAICRKGILEPHGRRSDMDREFALLFLIFDENQSWYLEENVATHGPQDPGHVNLQDETFLESNKMHAINGKLYANLKGLTMYQGERVAWYMLAMGQDIDLHTVHFHAESFLYQSGKSYRADVVDLFPGTFEVVEMVASNPGTWLMHCHVTDHVHAGMETLFTVLSQREHLSTITTITKEIGKGLYIFEEIYQGPSHSETELFPMGDWGLNDS
;
A
#
# COMPACT_ATOMS: atom_id res chain seq x y z
N MET A 1 15.81 5.76 -15.45
CA MET A 1 16.93 5.23 -14.63
C MET A 1 17.62 4.15 -15.45
N THR A 2 18.70 4.46 -16.16
CA THR A 2 19.44 3.45 -16.97
C THR A 2 20.64 2.97 -16.16
N LEU A 3 20.59 1.70 -15.75
CA LEU A 3 21.65 1.03 -15.02
C LEU A 3 22.50 0.27 -16.05
N SER A 4 23.69 0.79 -16.34
CA SER A 4 24.69 0.07 -17.12
C SER A 4 25.41 -0.95 -16.24
N ASN A 5 25.55 -2.17 -16.77
CA ASN A 5 26.32 -3.30 -16.26
C ASN A 5 25.80 -4.04 -15.02
N TRP A 6 24.79 -4.90 -15.19
CA TRP A 6 24.76 -6.17 -14.47
C TRP A 6 24.22 -7.28 -15.38
N ARG A 7 25.03 -8.33 -15.58
CA ARG A 7 24.49 -9.64 -15.94
C ARG A 7 23.54 -10.03 -14.81
N TYR A 8 22.28 -10.24 -15.15
CA TYR A 8 21.19 -10.68 -14.29
C TYR A 8 21.64 -11.81 -13.34
N LEU A 9 21.72 -11.52 -12.04
CA LEU A 9 21.67 -12.55 -11.00
C LEU A 9 20.20 -12.85 -10.80
N LEU A 10 19.68 -13.81 -11.56
CA LEU A 10 18.35 -14.36 -11.34
C LEU A 10 18.49 -15.33 -10.15
N PRO A 11 17.88 -15.05 -8.98
CA PRO A 11 17.93 -15.97 -7.86
C PRO A 11 17.27 -17.29 -8.26
N PHE A 12 17.90 -18.41 -7.90
CA PHE A 12 17.23 -19.72 -7.96
C PHE A 12 16.33 -19.93 -6.74
N LEU A 13 15.40 -20.88 -6.86
CA LEU A 13 14.52 -21.26 -5.75
C LEU A 13 15.34 -21.65 -4.52
N GLY A 14 15.10 -20.98 -3.39
CA GLY A 14 15.81 -21.21 -2.12
C GLY A 14 17.14 -20.46 -1.96
N GLU A 15 17.56 -19.68 -2.96
CA GLU A 15 18.73 -18.81 -2.85
C GLU A 15 18.40 -17.49 -2.14
N VAL A 16 19.35 -16.99 -1.34
CA VAL A 16 19.22 -15.69 -0.68
C VAL A 16 20.22 -14.72 -1.32
N LEU A 17 19.70 -13.66 -1.94
CA LEU A 17 20.50 -12.58 -2.50
C LEU A 17 20.31 -11.29 -1.68
N THR A 18 21.41 -10.59 -1.42
CA THR A 18 21.38 -9.27 -0.78
C THR A 18 21.56 -8.18 -1.84
N TYR A 19 20.50 -7.41 -2.08
CA TYR A 19 20.56 -6.23 -2.95
C TYR A 19 21.06 -5.02 -2.16
N LYS A 20 22.05 -4.30 -2.71
CA LYS A 20 22.54 -3.03 -2.16
C LYS A 20 22.29 -1.93 -3.18
N TRP A 21 21.40 -1.00 -2.83
CA TRP A 21 21.10 0.15 -3.65
C TRP A 21 21.74 1.42 -3.08
N TYR A 22 22.34 2.21 -3.95
CA TYR A 22 22.75 3.56 -3.63
C TYR A 22 21.64 4.51 -4.09
N ILE A 23 21.14 5.34 -3.18
CA ILE A 23 20.06 6.31 -3.47
C ILE A 23 20.70 7.68 -3.74
N PRO A 24 20.89 8.07 -5.02
CA PRO A 24 21.42 9.39 -5.35
C PRO A 24 20.36 10.48 -5.09
N GLU A 25 20.81 11.73 -4.95
CA GLU A 25 19.92 12.87 -4.73
C GLU A 25 18.82 13.01 -5.79
N ARG A 26 19.14 12.69 -7.06
CA ARG A 26 18.18 12.70 -8.18
C ARG A 26 17.01 11.70 -8.06
N SER A 27 17.11 10.72 -7.17
CA SER A 27 16.04 9.74 -6.90
C SER A 27 15.15 10.17 -5.75
N GLY A 28 15.57 11.19 -4.98
CA GLY A 28 14.79 11.77 -3.91
C GLY A 28 13.86 12.89 -4.40
N PRO A 29 13.07 13.46 -3.47
CA PRO A 29 12.16 14.55 -3.78
C PRO A 29 12.88 15.80 -4.27
N GLY A 30 12.32 16.44 -5.29
CA GLY A 30 12.72 17.77 -5.72
C GLY A 30 12.42 18.86 -4.68
N PRO A 31 12.82 20.11 -4.95
CA PRO A 31 12.61 21.23 -4.02
C PRO A 31 11.14 21.56 -3.77
N ASN A 32 10.26 21.28 -4.74
CA ASN A 32 8.83 21.61 -4.67
C ASN A 32 7.93 20.38 -4.52
N ASP A 33 8.53 19.20 -4.33
CA ASP A 33 7.81 17.95 -4.11
C ASP A 33 7.51 17.79 -2.61
N SER A 34 6.61 16.85 -2.29
CA SER A 34 6.41 16.39 -0.92
C SER A 34 7.73 15.98 -0.24
N ALA A 35 7.75 15.92 1.10
CA ALA A 35 8.94 15.53 1.84
C ALA A 35 9.45 14.11 1.50
N CYS A 36 8.57 13.27 0.95
CA CYS A 36 8.89 11.98 0.36
C CYS A 36 8.22 11.84 -1.00
N VAL A 37 8.86 11.09 -1.90
CA VAL A 37 8.30 10.68 -3.19
C VAL A 37 8.06 9.18 -3.20
N SER A 38 7.08 8.76 -3.98
CA SER A 38 6.70 7.37 -4.13
C SER A 38 7.48 6.72 -5.26
N TRP A 39 7.95 5.51 -5.02
CA TRP A 39 8.58 4.59 -5.95
C TRP A 39 8.00 3.19 -5.74
N ILE A 40 8.43 2.26 -6.58
CA ILE A 40 8.04 0.87 -6.50
C ILE A 40 9.26 -0.03 -6.63
N TYR A 41 9.20 -1.21 -6.02
CA TYR A 41 10.08 -2.32 -6.34
C TYR A 41 9.22 -3.48 -6.85
N TYR A 42 9.75 -4.25 -7.80
CA TYR A 42 9.08 -5.43 -8.34
C TYR A 42 10.13 -6.42 -8.83
N SER A 43 9.75 -7.70 -8.94
CA SER A 43 10.61 -8.71 -9.54
C SER A 43 10.68 -8.53 -11.06
N ALA A 44 11.87 -8.73 -11.62
CA ALA A 44 12.16 -8.48 -13.02
C ALA A 44 12.72 -9.72 -13.75
N VAL A 45 12.35 -10.93 -13.30
CA VAL A 45 12.68 -12.19 -14.00
C VAL A 45 11.83 -12.28 -15.26
N ASP A 46 10.52 -12.23 -15.08
CA ASP A 46 9.53 -11.92 -16.12
C ASP A 46 8.66 -10.78 -15.57
N PRO A 47 9.00 -9.51 -15.86
CA PRO A 47 8.35 -8.36 -15.23
C PRO A 47 6.83 -8.34 -15.35
N ILE A 48 6.29 -8.94 -16.42
CA ILE A 48 4.84 -9.00 -16.65
C ILE A 48 4.23 -10.05 -15.72
N LYS A 49 4.71 -11.30 -15.80
CA LYS A 49 4.15 -12.37 -14.97
C LYS A 49 4.41 -12.16 -13.49
N ASP A 50 5.60 -11.73 -13.12
CA ASP A 50 6.00 -11.54 -11.73
C ASP A 50 5.11 -10.50 -11.04
N MET A 51 4.82 -9.39 -11.73
CA MET A 51 3.95 -8.33 -11.21
C MET A 51 2.53 -8.83 -11.00
N TYR A 52 1.93 -9.48 -12.01
CA TYR A 52 0.57 -10.02 -11.90
C TYR A 52 0.45 -11.20 -10.93
N SER A 53 1.57 -11.89 -10.66
CA SER A 53 1.68 -12.88 -9.58
C SER A 53 1.85 -12.27 -8.19
N GLY A 54 1.86 -10.94 -8.07
CA GLY A 54 1.89 -10.20 -6.81
C GLY A 54 3.27 -9.75 -6.32
N LEU A 55 4.34 -9.92 -7.10
CA LEU A 55 5.71 -9.56 -6.70
C LEU A 55 6.00 -8.08 -6.94
N VAL A 56 5.25 -7.21 -6.25
CA VAL A 56 5.32 -5.76 -6.36
C VAL A 56 5.09 -5.10 -5.00
N GLY A 57 5.81 -4.02 -4.70
CA GLY A 57 5.65 -3.32 -3.42
C GLY A 57 6.12 -1.86 -3.46
N PRO A 58 5.59 -1.03 -2.54
CA PRO A 58 5.91 0.38 -2.48
C PRO A 58 7.32 0.64 -1.94
N LEU A 59 7.93 1.72 -2.41
CA LEU A 59 9.19 2.24 -1.89
C LEU A 59 9.06 3.76 -1.71
N ALA A 60 9.23 4.27 -0.50
CA ALA A 60 9.27 5.71 -0.28
C ALA A 60 10.72 6.20 -0.22
N ILE A 61 11.03 7.28 -0.95
CA ILE A 61 12.33 7.96 -0.84
C ILE A 61 12.10 9.35 -0.28
N CYS A 62 12.72 9.62 0.86
CA CYS A 62 12.48 10.82 1.65
C CYS A 62 13.68 11.76 1.67
N ARG A 63 13.41 13.04 1.87
CA ARG A 63 14.44 14.05 2.13
C ARG A 63 15.16 13.71 3.44
N LYS A 64 16.47 13.97 3.47
CA LYS A 64 17.31 13.71 4.64
C LYS A 64 16.75 14.43 5.87
N GLY A 65 16.58 13.70 6.97
CA GLY A 65 16.11 14.22 8.27
C GLY A 65 14.61 14.19 8.48
N ILE A 66 13.81 13.75 7.50
CA ILE A 66 12.35 13.61 7.62
C ILE A 66 11.95 12.28 8.27
N LEU A 67 12.77 11.24 8.08
CA LEU A 67 12.48 9.92 8.62
C LEU A 67 12.93 9.82 10.08
N GLU A 68 12.01 9.39 10.93
CA GLU A 68 12.26 8.96 12.30
C GLU A 68 13.08 7.66 12.32
N PRO A 69 13.67 7.25 13.48
CA PRO A 69 14.48 6.03 13.57
C PRO A 69 13.76 4.76 13.11
N HIS A 70 12.42 4.74 13.16
CA HIS A 70 11.61 3.60 12.75
C HIS A 70 11.12 3.72 11.30
N GLY A 71 11.58 4.73 10.55
CA GLY A 71 11.29 4.97 9.13
C GLY A 71 9.94 5.62 8.84
N ARG A 72 9.23 6.10 9.86
CA ARG A 72 8.05 6.97 9.69
C ARG A 72 8.44 8.41 9.36
N ARG A 73 7.58 9.11 8.65
CA ARG A 73 7.68 10.55 8.43
C ARG A 73 7.37 11.34 9.70
N SER A 74 8.27 12.24 10.08
CA SER A 74 8.08 13.13 11.23
C SER A 74 7.05 14.24 10.98
N ASP A 75 6.74 14.54 9.72
CA ASP A 75 5.81 15.60 9.33
C ASP A 75 4.35 15.14 9.20
N MET A 76 4.13 13.82 9.18
CA MET A 76 2.83 13.18 8.98
C MET A 76 2.42 12.38 10.22
N ASP A 77 1.12 12.37 10.49
CA ASP A 77 0.54 11.56 11.56
C ASP A 77 0.24 10.14 11.07
N ARG A 78 -0.13 9.97 9.79
CA ARG A 78 -0.33 8.66 9.15
C ARG A 78 0.18 8.60 7.73
N GLU A 79 0.48 7.38 7.31
CA GLU A 79 0.99 7.07 5.97
C GLU A 79 0.24 5.83 5.46
N PHE A 80 -0.33 5.92 4.26
CA PHE A 80 -0.98 4.80 3.58
C PHE A 80 -0.40 4.63 2.18
N ALA A 81 -0.10 3.39 1.79
CA ALA A 81 0.29 3.07 0.43
C ALA A 81 -0.81 2.25 -0.26
N LEU A 82 -1.24 2.72 -1.42
CA LEU A 82 -2.32 2.12 -2.20
C LEU A 82 -1.83 1.87 -3.62
N LEU A 83 -1.82 0.59 -4.00
CA LEU A 83 -1.63 0.13 -5.37
C LEU A 83 -2.99 -0.09 -6.03
N PHE A 84 -3.24 0.71 -7.06
CA PHE A 84 -4.34 0.55 -8.01
C PHE A 84 -3.82 -0.28 -9.17
N LEU A 85 -4.37 -1.47 -9.33
CA LEU A 85 -3.95 -2.42 -10.36
C LEU A 85 -5.13 -3.33 -10.68
N ILE A 86 -5.38 -3.52 -11.97
CA ILE A 86 -6.20 -4.63 -12.46
C ILE A 86 -5.30 -5.86 -12.43
N PHE A 87 -5.42 -6.69 -11.40
CA PHE A 87 -4.65 -7.93 -11.30
C PHE A 87 -5.18 -8.92 -12.34
N ASP A 88 -4.48 -9.00 -13.47
CA ASP A 88 -4.78 -9.94 -14.54
C ASP A 88 -4.17 -11.32 -14.23
N GLU A 89 -4.96 -12.17 -13.56
CA GLU A 89 -4.52 -13.53 -13.19
C GLU A 89 -4.25 -14.41 -14.42
N ASN A 90 -4.71 -14.03 -15.62
CA ASN A 90 -4.36 -14.74 -16.86
C ASN A 90 -2.86 -14.62 -17.20
N GLN A 91 -2.18 -13.60 -16.67
CA GLN A 91 -0.74 -13.40 -16.82
C GLN A 91 0.07 -13.93 -15.63
N SER A 92 -0.60 -14.45 -14.60
CA SER A 92 0.05 -15.00 -13.41
C SER A 92 0.82 -16.28 -13.72
N TRP A 93 1.92 -16.52 -13.01
CA TRP A 93 2.61 -17.81 -13.02
C TRP A 93 1.71 -18.95 -12.54
N TYR A 94 0.70 -18.63 -11.72
CA TYR A 94 -0.13 -19.59 -11.02
C TYR A 94 -1.45 -19.90 -11.72
N LEU A 95 -1.66 -19.43 -12.96
CA LEU A 95 -2.92 -19.63 -13.68
C LEU A 95 -3.33 -21.11 -13.78
N GLU A 96 -2.41 -21.98 -14.21
CA GLU A 96 -2.70 -23.41 -14.39
C GLU A 96 -3.06 -24.09 -13.07
N GLU A 97 -2.36 -23.75 -11.99
CA GLU A 97 -2.61 -24.26 -10.63
C GLU A 97 -3.96 -23.76 -10.09
N ASN A 98 -4.27 -22.48 -10.30
CA ASN A 98 -5.53 -21.88 -9.90
C ASN A 98 -6.71 -22.51 -10.64
N VAL A 99 -6.58 -22.75 -11.95
CA VAL A 99 -7.62 -23.45 -12.74
C VAL A 99 -7.80 -24.88 -12.27
N ALA A 100 -6.71 -25.61 -11.97
CA ALA A 100 -6.81 -26.98 -11.46
C ALA A 100 -7.47 -27.04 -10.07
N THR A 101 -7.21 -26.05 -9.22
CA THR A 101 -7.68 -26.03 -7.81
C THR A 101 -9.09 -25.49 -7.67
N HIS A 102 -9.41 -24.41 -8.38
CA HIS A 102 -10.65 -23.63 -8.23
C HIS A 102 -11.59 -23.72 -9.44
N GLY A 103 -11.13 -24.27 -10.55
CA GLY A 103 -11.92 -24.41 -11.77
C GLY A 103 -13.01 -25.49 -11.67
N PRO A 104 -13.90 -25.53 -12.69
CA PRO A 104 -14.93 -26.56 -12.79
C PRO A 104 -14.33 -27.97 -12.77
N GLN A 105 -14.91 -28.85 -11.95
CA GLN A 105 -14.45 -30.23 -11.78
C GLN A 105 -14.93 -31.18 -12.88
N ASP A 106 -15.81 -30.72 -13.77
CA ASP A 106 -16.32 -31.50 -14.91
C ASP A 106 -15.28 -31.50 -16.05
N PRO A 107 -14.95 -32.63 -16.72
CA PRO A 107 -13.88 -32.71 -17.71
C PRO A 107 -14.19 -32.04 -19.07
N GLY A 108 -14.89 -30.91 -19.07
CA GLY A 108 -14.90 -29.98 -20.19
C GLY A 108 -13.67 -29.10 -20.08
N HIS A 109 -12.78 -29.13 -21.08
CA HIS A 109 -11.63 -28.22 -21.13
C HIS A 109 -12.12 -26.78 -20.90
N VAL A 110 -11.75 -26.16 -19.77
CA VAL A 110 -11.93 -24.72 -19.58
C VAL A 110 -11.25 -24.04 -20.76
N ASN A 111 -12.02 -23.29 -21.55
CA ASN A 111 -11.46 -22.58 -22.67
C ASN A 111 -10.75 -21.32 -22.14
N LEU A 112 -9.42 -21.41 -22.00
CA LEU A 112 -8.58 -20.31 -21.53
C LEU A 112 -8.58 -19.09 -22.48
N GLN A 113 -9.14 -19.23 -23.68
CA GLN A 113 -9.29 -18.16 -24.66
C GLN A 113 -10.72 -17.61 -24.70
N ASP A 114 -11.61 -18.10 -23.83
CA ASP A 114 -12.95 -17.55 -23.70
C ASP A 114 -12.89 -16.15 -23.07
N GLU A 115 -13.55 -15.18 -23.70
CA GLU A 115 -13.55 -13.79 -23.21
C GLU A 115 -14.13 -13.67 -21.80
N THR A 116 -15.14 -14.48 -21.47
CA THR A 116 -15.75 -14.48 -20.12
C THR A 116 -14.78 -15.04 -19.09
N PHE A 117 -14.03 -16.08 -19.45
CA PHE A 117 -12.97 -16.62 -18.59
C PHE A 117 -11.88 -15.58 -18.34
N LEU A 118 -11.35 -14.98 -19.41
CA LEU A 118 -10.31 -13.96 -19.31
C LEU A 118 -10.76 -12.79 -18.44
N GLU A 119 -11.99 -12.30 -18.66
CA GLU A 119 -12.53 -11.18 -17.88
C GLU A 119 -12.80 -11.56 -16.42
N SER A 120 -13.24 -12.78 -16.14
CA SER A 120 -13.46 -13.25 -14.76
C SER A 120 -12.18 -13.27 -13.91
N ASN A 121 -11.02 -13.32 -14.55
CA ASN A 121 -9.70 -13.34 -13.93
C ASN A 121 -9.06 -11.94 -13.81
N LYS A 122 -9.75 -10.87 -14.23
CA LYS A 122 -9.27 -9.49 -14.09
C LYS A 122 -9.80 -8.85 -12.82
N MET A 123 -8.98 -8.87 -11.78
CA MET A 123 -9.37 -8.39 -10.46
C MET A 123 -9.05 -6.90 -10.32
N HIS A 124 -10.06 -6.04 -10.50
CA HIS A 124 -9.96 -4.58 -10.43
C HIS A 124 -9.81 -4.10 -8.98
N ALA A 125 -8.60 -4.17 -8.43
CA ALA A 125 -8.38 -4.13 -6.99
C ALA A 125 -7.59 -2.91 -6.49
N ILE A 126 -7.75 -2.64 -5.20
CA ILE A 126 -6.88 -1.74 -4.43
C ILE A 126 -6.12 -2.59 -3.42
N ASN A 127 -4.79 -2.63 -3.50
CA ASN A 127 -3.94 -3.54 -2.71
C ASN A 127 -4.38 -5.02 -2.79
N GLY A 128 -4.85 -5.46 -3.96
CA GLY A 128 -5.34 -6.84 -4.17
C GLY A 128 -6.68 -7.15 -3.49
N LYS A 129 -7.40 -6.15 -2.97
CA LYS A 129 -8.73 -6.31 -2.39
C LYS A 129 -9.80 -5.63 -3.27
N LEU A 130 -10.96 -6.27 -3.34
CA LEU A 130 -12.10 -5.87 -4.19
C LEU A 130 -13.32 -5.55 -3.32
N TYR A 131 -14.30 -4.83 -3.87
CA TYR A 131 -15.63 -4.62 -3.29
C TYR A 131 -15.57 -4.17 -1.82
N ALA A 132 -14.75 -3.16 -1.55
CA ALA A 132 -14.53 -2.58 -0.22
C ALA A 132 -14.03 -3.54 0.88
N ASN A 133 -13.31 -4.61 0.50
CA ASN A 133 -12.69 -5.52 1.44
C ASN A 133 -11.34 -5.05 1.99
N LEU A 134 -10.72 -4.00 1.45
CA LEU A 134 -9.53 -3.40 2.04
C LEU A 134 -9.89 -2.71 3.37
N LYS A 135 -9.23 -3.11 4.45
CA LYS A 135 -9.45 -2.59 5.82
C LYS A 135 -8.20 -1.85 6.32
N GLY A 136 -8.34 -1.15 7.45
CA GLY A 136 -7.22 -0.49 8.13
C GLY A 136 -6.94 0.95 7.69
N LEU A 137 -7.71 1.49 6.75
CA LEU A 137 -7.64 2.90 6.34
C LEU A 137 -8.36 3.80 7.34
N THR A 138 -7.83 3.89 8.56
CA THR A 138 -8.43 4.67 9.65
C THR A 138 -7.49 5.81 10.06
N MET A 139 -8.05 6.99 10.23
CA MET A 139 -7.37 8.20 10.69
C MET A 139 -8.25 8.98 11.66
N TYR A 140 -7.69 9.95 12.37
CA TYR A 140 -8.42 10.85 13.24
C TYR A 140 -8.57 12.24 12.61
N GLN A 141 -9.69 12.88 12.90
CA GLN A 141 -9.92 14.27 12.53
C GLN A 141 -8.78 15.16 13.02
N GLY A 142 -8.22 15.95 12.10
CA GLY A 142 -7.10 16.86 12.32
C GLY A 142 -5.72 16.26 12.01
N GLU A 143 -5.61 14.94 11.80
CA GLU A 143 -4.35 14.31 11.41
C GLU A 143 -3.94 14.70 9.98
N ARG A 144 -2.63 14.89 9.79
CA ARG A 144 -1.98 14.96 8.49
C ARG A 144 -1.67 13.55 8.00
N VAL A 145 -2.18 13.21 6.82
CA VAL A 145 -2.09 11.88 6.24
C VAL A 145 -1.41 11.98 4.88
N ALA A 146 -0.33 11.23 4.69
CA ALA A 146 0.28 11.04 3.37
C ALA A 146 -0.27 9.78 2.71
N TRP A 147 -0.77 9.92 1.49
CA TRP A 147 -1.23 8.81 0.65
C TRP A 147 -0.25 8.61 -0.49
N TYR A 148 0.42 7.46 -0.50
CA TYR A 148 1.29 7.00 -1.57
C TYR A 148 0.44 6.22 -2.58
N MET A 149 0.12 6.89 -3.68
CA MET A 149 -0.78 6.38 -4.71
C MET A 149 0.05 5.80 -5.84
N LEU A 150 -0.10 4.51 -6.11
CA LEU A 150 0.71 3.76 -7.06
C LEU A 150 -0.23 3.16 -8.10
N ALA A 151 0.12 3.27 -9.38
CA ALA A 151 -0.55 2.52 -10.44
C ALA A 151 0.47 1.82 -11.33
N MET A 152 0.12 0.59 -11.70
CA MET A 152 0.87 -0.28 -12.60
C MET A 152 -0.14 -1.00 -13.50
N GLY A 153 0.34 -1.74 -14.50
CA GLY A 153 -0.52 -2.58 -15.34
C GLY A 153 -0.44 -2.22 -16.83
N GLN A 154 -1.58 -2.35 -17.52
CA GLN A 154 -1.72 -2.24 -18.97
C GLN A 154 -2.39 -0.93 -19.39
N ASP A 155 -2.67 -0.75 -20.67
CA ASP A 155 -3.34 0.44 -21.22
C ASP A 155 -4.75 0.68 -20.66
N ILE A 156 -5.38 -0.35 -20.09
CA ILE A 156 -6.66 -0.26 -19.36
C ILE A 156 -6.50 0.23 -17.91
N ASP A 157 -5.29 0.27 -17.34
CA ASP A 157 -5.03 0.76 -15.97
C ASP A 157 -4.98 2.30 -15.89
N LEU A 158 -6.07 2.91 -16.32
CA LEU A 158 -6.35 4.33 -16.22
C LEU A 158 -7.24 4.56 -15.00
N HIS A 159 -6.68 5.05 -13.89
CA HIS A 159 -7.42 5.18 -12.64
C HIS A 159 -7.67 6.64 -12.30
N THR A 160 -8.90 6.98 -11.95
CA THR A 160 -9.33 8.32 -11.55
C THR A 160 -9.87 8.25 -10.12
N VAL A 161 -8.96 8.24 -9.16
CA VAL A 161 -9.24 7.90 -7.76
C VAL A 161 -9.84 9.09 -7.03
N HIS A 162 -11.05 8.96 -6.52
CA HIS A 162 -11.76 10.01 -5.81
C HIS A 162 -11.92 9.70 -4.33
N PHE A 163 -11.67 10.71 -3.50
CA PHE A 163 -11.84 10.66 -2.05
C PHE A 163 -13.16 11.36 -1.68
N HIS A 164 -14.20 10.58 -1.32
CA HIS A 164 -15.45 11.19 -0.90
C HIS A 164 -15.27 12.00 0.39
N ALA A 165 -15.95 13.15 0.45
CA ALA A 165 -15.99 14.07 1.60
C ALA A 165 -14.64 14.65 2.05
N GLU A 166 -13.52 14.32 1.41
CA GLU A 166 -12.21 14.88 1.75
C GLU A 166 -11.58 15.51 0.52
N SER A 167 -10.58 16.35 0.75
CA SER A 167 -9.71 16.88 -0.30
C SER A 167 -8.28 16.81 0.17
N PHE A 168 -7.35 16.72 -0.77
CA PHE A 168 -5.92 16.67 -0.50
C PHE A 168 -5.20 17.81 -1.21
N LEU A 169 -3.95 18.00 -0.82
CA LEU A 169 -3.01 18.91 -1.44
C LEU A 169 -2.03 18.11 -2.29
N TYR A 170 -1.90 18.53 -3.54
CA TYR A 170 -0.90 18.02 -4.47
C TYR A 170 0.31 18.96 -4.45
N GLN A 171 1.51 18.42 -4.26
CA GLN A 171 2.76 19.19 -4.18
C GLN A 171 3.56 19.01 -5.46
N SER A 172 3.40 19.92 -6.43
CA SER A 172 4.21 19.95 -7.65
C SER A 172 4.42 21.39 -8.13
N GLY A 173 5.48 22.02 -7.65
CA GLY A 173 5.81 23.42 -7.95
C GLY A 173 4.94 24.43 -7.20
N LYS A 174 3.61 24.30 -7.30
CA LYS A 174 2.62 25.02 -6.52
C LYS A 174 1.67 24.02 -5.87
N SER A 175 1.35 24.25 -4.60
CA SER A 175 0.32 23.47 -3.93
C SER A 175 -1.06 23.81 -4.50
N TYR A 176 -1.80 22.82 -4.95
CA TYR A 176 -3.20 22.96 -5.31
C TYR A 176 -4.05 21.89 -4.62
N ARG A 177 -5.32 22.19 -4.44
CA ARG A 177 -6.29 21.31 -3.80
C ARG A 177 -7.09 20.56 -4.84
N ALA A 178 -7.25 19.26 -4.63
CA ALA A 178 -8.06 18.38 -5.44
C ALA A 178 -8.68 17.28 -4.56
N ASP A 179 -9.64 16.55 -5.11
CA ASP A 179 -10.31 15.40 -4.51
C ASP A 179 -10.24 14.16 -5.43
N VAL A 180 -9.68 14.31 -6.63
CA VAL A 180 -9.44 13.26 -7.62
C VAL A 180 -7.95 13.20 -8.00
N VAL A 181 -7.36 12.01 -7.96
CA VAL A 181 -6.00 11.72 -8.44
C VAL A 181 -6.08 10.85 -9.69
N ASP A 182 -5.48 11.31 -10.78
CA ASP A 182 -5.33 10.53 -12.00
C ASP A 182 -4.03 9.71 -11.94
N LEU A 183 -4.14 8.39 -12.09
CA LEU A 183 -3.02 7.45 -12.07
C LEU A 183 -3.02 6.64 -13.35
N PHE A 184 -1.89 6.64 -14.05
CA PHE A 184 -1.65 5.87 -15.27
C PHE A 184 -0.67 4.73 -14.97
N PRO A 185 -0.47 3.77 -15.89
CA PRO A 185 0.49 2.69 -15.68
C PRO A 185 1.91 3.26 -15.47
N GLY A 186 2.51 2.97 -14.32
CA GLY A 186 3.83 3.47 -13.94
C GLY A 186 3.82 4.86 -13.31
N THR A 187 2.65 5.40 -12.94
CA THR A 187 2.51 6.64 -12.18
C THR A 187 2.58 6.38 -10.68
N PHE A 188 3.41 7.15 -9.98
CA PHE A 188 3.58 7.08 -8.53
C PHE A 188 3.47 8.49 -7.94
N GLU A 189 2.42 8.73 -7.18
CA GLU A 189 2.08 10.03 -6.65
C GLU A 189 2.03 10.02 -5.13
N VAL A 190 2.27 11.19 -4.52
CA VAL A 190 2.09 11.40 -3.09
C VAL A 190 1.14 12.57 -2.90
N VAL A 191 0.01 12.32 -2.24
CA VAL A 191 -0.95 13.37 -1.90
C VAL A 191 -1.08 13.50 -0.38
N GLU A 192 -1.22 14.75 0.08
CA GLU A 192 -1.22 15.07 1.50
C GLU A 192 -2.61 15.58 1.91
N MET A 193 -3.22 14.93 2.89
CA MET A 193 -4.57 15.21 3.35
C MET A 193 -4.55 15.67 4.81
N VAL A 194 -5.44 16.59 5.17
CA VAL A 194 -5.78 16.85 6.58
C VAL A 194 -7.19 16.33 6.79
N ALA A 195 -7.32 15.23 7.53
CA ALA A 195 -8.61 14.58 7.73
C ALA A 195 -9.58 15.50 8.46
N SER A 196 -10.75 15.78 7.89
CA SER A 196 -11.60 16.90 8.33
C SER A 196 -13.01 16.48 8.70
N ASN A 197 -13.57 15.47 8.04
CA ASN A 197 -14.97 15.08 8.16
C ASN A 197 -15.10 13.69 8.81
N PRO A 198 -15.41 13.60 10.12
CA PRO A 198 -15.62 12.31 10.77
C PRO A 198 -16.74 11.48 10.11
N GLY A 199 -16.46 10.21 9.86
CA GLY A 199 -17.35 9.32 9.13
C GLY A 199 -16.60 8.17 8.49
N THR A 200 -17.34 7.30 7.79
CA THR A 200 -16.76 6.32 6.87
C THR A 200 -17.13 6.72 5.47
N TRP A 201 -16.13 6.88 4.62
CA TRP A 201 -16.25 7.47 3.30
C TRP A 201 -15.72 6.52 2.24
N LEU A 202 -16.33 6.61 1.07
CA LEU A 202 -15.93 5.83 -0.10
C LEU A 202 -14.69 6.44 -0.75
N MET A 203 -13.78 5.58 -1.16
CA MET A 203 -12.70 5.90 -2.08
C MET A 203 -12.78 4.93 -3.24
N HIS A 204 -12.94 5.43 -4.45
CA HIS A 204 -13.14 4.57 -5.63
C HIS A 204 -12.55 5.21 -6.89
N CYS A 205 -12.36 4.37 -7.90
CA CYS A 205 -12.05 4.84 -9.25
C CYS A 205 -13.33 5.36 -9.94
N HIS A 206 -13.29 6.48 -10.66
CA HIS A 206 -14.42 6.98 -11.45
C HIS A 206 -14.58 6.30 -12.81
N VAL A 207 -13.61 5.48 -13.23
CA VAL A 207 -13.80 4.66 -14.42
C VAL A 207 -14.89 3.64 -14.15
N THR A 208 -16.01 3.77 -14.87
CA THR A 208 -17.25 3.01 -14.66
C THR A 208 -16.99 1.51 -14.62
N ASP A 209 -16.17 1.01 -15.54
CA ASP A 209 -15.83 -0.41 -15.61
C ASP A 209 -15.10 -0.87 -14.35
N HIS A 210 -14.09 -0.10 -13.91
CA HIS A 210 -13.27 -0.46 -12.75
C HIS A 210 -14.09 -0.47 -11.45
N VAL A 211 -14.96 0.53 -11.23
CA VAL A 211 -15.80 0.55 -10.03
C VAL A 211 -16.88 -0.53 -10.07
N HIS A 212 -17.50 -0.80 -11.22
CA HIS A 212 -18.43 -1.92 -11.37
C HIS A 212 -17.76 -3.27 -11.11
N ALA A 213 -16.49 -3.42 -11.49
CA ALA A 213 -15.67 -4.60 -11.23
C ALA A 213 -15.06 -4.63 -9.80
N GLY A 214 -15.38 -3.66 -8.94
CA GLY A 214 -15.07 -3.71 -7.52
C GLY A 214 -13.87 -2.87 -7.06
N MET A 215 -13.37 -1.94 -7.89
CA MET A 215 -12.27 -1.04 -7.52
C MET A 215 -12.73 0.10 -6.62
N GLU A 216 -13.04 -0.27 -5.38
CA GLU A 216 -13.52 0.62 -4.34
C GLU A 216 -13.08 0.15 -2.95
N THR A 217 -12.93 1.10 -2.04
CA THR A 217 -12.63 0.87 -0.63
C THR A 217 -13.28 1.91 0.26
N LEU A 218 -13.30 1.63 1.57
CA LEU A 218 -13.74 2.56 2.58
C LEU A 218 -12.54 3.04 3.40
N PHE A 219 -12.55 4.31 3.77
CA PHE A 219 -11.69 4.85 4.81
C PHE A 219 -12.52 5.50 5.90
N THR A 220 -11.99 5.52 7.12
CA THR A 220 -12.71 6.00 8.31
C THR A 220 -11.93 7.15 8.93
N VAL A 221 -12.62 8.28 9.10
CA VAL A 221 -12.15 9.41 9.89
C VAL A 221 -12.88 9.36 11.24
N LEU A 222 -12.15 9.06 12.30
CA LEU A 222 -12.65 9.06 13.66
C LEU A 222 -12.62 10.47 14.24
N SER A 223 -13.54 10.77 15.16
CA SER A 223 -13.54 12.07 15.82
C SER A 223 -12.36 12.22 16.78
N GLN A 224 -11.89 13.45 16.99
CA GLN A 224 -10.78 13.70 17.92
C GLN A 224 -11.12 13.34 19.38
N ARG A 225 -12.41 13.33 19.75
CA ARG A 225 -12.86 12.87 21.08
C ARG A 225 -12.64 11.37 21.28
N GLU A 226 -12.82 10.57 20.24
CA GLU A 226 -12.56 9.12 20.28
C GLU A 226 -11.07 8.81 20.40
N HIS A 227 -10.20 9.64 19.82
CA HIS A 227 -8.75 9.52 20.01
C HIS A 227 -8.36 9.68 21.48
N LEU A 228 -8.85 10.75 22.12
CA LEU A 228 -8.56 11.04 23.52
C LEU A 228 -9.14 9.98 24.46
N SER A 229 -10.33 9.44 24.18
CA SER A 229 -10.90 8.35 24.99
C SER A 229 -10.11 7.05 24.85
N THR A 230 -9.63 6.73 23.64
CA THR A 230 -8.80 5.55 23.37
C THR A 230 -7.45 5.65 24.10
N ILE A 231 -6.77 6.80 24.01
CA ILE A 231 -5.52 7.05 24.76
C ILE A 231 -5.76 7.00 26.26
N THR A 232 -6.84 7.60 26.75
CA THR A 232 -7.17 7.57 28.20
C THR A 232 -7.44 6.14 28.67
N THR A 233 -8.05 5.31 27.83
CA THR A 233 -8.30 3.89 28.14
C THR A 233 -7.00 3.09 28.14
N ILE A 234 -6.15 3.25 27.12
CA ILE A 234 -4.84 2.58 27.04
C ILE A 234 -3.95 3.00 28.22
N THR A 235 -3.86 4.30 28.52
CA THR A 235 -3.07 4.78 29.67
C THR A 235 -3.61 4.29 31.02
N LYS A 236 -4.94 4.14 31.15
CA LYS A 236 -5.57 3.54 32.35
C LYS A 236 -5.30 2.04 32.44
N GLU A 237 -5.27 1.32 31.32
CA GLU A 237 -4.97 -0.11 31.28
C GLU A 237 -3.48 -0.40 31.46
N ILE A 238 -2.59 0.36 30.83
CA ILE A 238 -1.14 0.32 31.07
C ILE A 238 -0.85 0.73 32.51
N GLY A 239 -1.53 1.75 33.05
CA GLY A 239 -1.41 2.14 34.46
C GLY A 239 -1.80 0.98 35.38
N LYS A 240 -2.90 0.28 35.11
CA LYS A 240 -3.31 -0.93 35.84
C LYS A 240 -2.33 -2.10 35.65
N GLY A 241 -1.76 -2.27 34.45
CA GLY A 241 -0.72 -3.26 34.18
C GLY A 241 0.55 -2.97 34.94
N LEU A 242 0.95 -1.70 35.05
CA LEU A 242 2.13 -1.26 35.81
C LEU A 242 1.98 -1.56 37.31
N TYR A 243 0.77 -1.37 37.87
CA TYR A 243 0.46 -1.78 39.26
C TYR A 243 0.51 -3.31 39.46
N ILE A 244 0.26 -4.11 38.42
CA ILE A 244 0.36 -5.58 38.48
C ILE A 244 1.83 -6.04 38.29
N PHE A 245 2.63 -5.30 37.50
CA PHE A 245 4.05 -5.60 37.32
C PHE A 245 4.93 -5.18 38.51
N GLU A 246 4.54 -4.17 39.29
CA GLU A 246 5.22 -3.79 40.54
C GLU A 246 5.13 -4.89 41.62
N GLU A 247 4.14 -5.80 41.55
CA GLU A 247 4.03 -6.94 42.48
C GLU A 247 4.83 -8.19 42.07
N ILE A 248 5.47 -8.23 40.89
CA ILE A 248 6.05 -9.49 40.35
C ILE A 248 7.57 -9.45 40.06
N TYR A 249 8.24 -8.29 40.01
CA TYR A 249 9.69 -8.26 39.68
C TYR A 249 10.58 -7.59 40.74
N GLN A 250 11.19 -8.42 41.61
CA GLN A 250 12.51 -8.17 42.20
C GLN A 250 13.52 -9.16 41.56
N GLY A 251 14.35 -8.68 40.63
CA GLY A 251 15.44 -9.46 40.01
C GLY A 251 16.25 -8.65 39.00
N PRO A 252 17.57 -8.87 38.84
CA PRO A 252 18.48 -7.87 38.30
C PRO A 252 18.58 -7.86 36.77
N SER A 253 18.97 -6.69 36.27
CA SER A 253 19.05 -6.24 34.88
C SER A 253 20.11 -6.96 34.03
N HIS A 254 19.74 -7.33 32.81
CA HIS A 254 20.66 -7.42 31.67
C HIS A 254 20.02 -6.81 30.42
N SER A 255 20.82 -6.01 29.71
CA SER A 255 20.47 -5.25 28.52
C SER A 255 20.93 -5.97 27.25
N GLU A 256 20.03 -6.24 26.31
CA GLU A 256 20.37 -6.43 24.90
C GLU A 256 19.28 -5.77 24.03
N THR A 257 19.72 -4.97 23.07
CA THR A 257 18.90 -4.26 22.09
C THR A 257 18.95 -5.02 20.76
N GLU A 258 17.81 -5.55 20.33
CA GLU A 258 17.62 -6.11 18.98
C GLU A 258 16.88 -5.12 18.06
N LEU A 259 17.29 -5.08 16.79
CA LEU A 259 16.66 -4.32 15.71
C LEU A 259 15.52 -5.16 15.09
N PHE A 260 14.31 -4.60 15.03
CA PHE A 260 13.15 -5.23 14.37
C PHE A 260 12.75 -4.47 13.09
N PRO A 261 12.31 -5.19 12.04
CA PRO A 261 11.68 -4.58 10.86
C PRO A 261 10.31 -3.99 11.23
N MET A 262 9.87 -2.97 10.48
CA MET A 262 8.52 -2.39 10.60
C MET A 262 7.46 -3.49 10.55
N GLY A 263 6.58 -3.48 11.55
CA GLY A 263 5.58 -4.53 11.77
C GLY A 263 4.47 -4.58 10.72
N ASP A 264 4.05 -5.81 10.48
CA ASP A 264 2.70 -6.33 10.25
C ASP A 264 1.73 -5.51 9.38
N TRP A 265 1.60 -5.93 8.11
CA TRP A 265 0.80 -5.28 7.06
C TRP A 265 -0.56 -5.96 6.79
N GLY A 266 -1.25 -6.44 7.81
CA GLY A 266 -2.64 -6.92 7.65
C GLY A 266 -2.78 -8.16 6.76
N LEU A 267 -1.74 -8.96 6.63
CA LEU A 267 -1.84 -10.38 6.27
C LEU A 267 -2.01 -11.16 7.57
N ASN A 268 -3.18 -11.05 8.20
CA ASN A 268 -3.60 -12.05 9.18
C ASN A 268 -4.60 -12.98 8.50
N ASP A 269 -4.30 -14.27 8.64
CA ASP A 269 -5.00 -15.43 8.10
C ASP A 269 -6.53 -15.35 8.21
N SER A 270 -7.21 -15.55 7.09
CA SER A 270 -8.15 -16.66 6.82
C SER A 270 -8.88 -16.44 5.50
#